data_AF-A0A2V6D6I5-F1
#
_entry.id   AF-A0A2V6D6I5-F1
#
_cell.length_a   1.000
_cell.length_b   1.000
_cell.length_c   1.000
_cell.angle_alpha   90.00
_cell.angle_beta   90.00
_cell.angle_gamma   90.00
#
_symmetry.space_group_name_H-M   'P 1'
#
loop_
_entity.id
_entity.type
_entity.pdbx_description
1 polymer ?
#
loop_
_entity_poly.entity_id
_entity_poly.type
_entity_poly.pdbx_seq_one_letter_code
_entity_poly.pdbx_strand_id
1 'polypeptide(L)'
;MKLIGLCLLFALAIQSFCCADVTKLSSEDRRVLQDSSRFHEVHSTNDLPPAIVALCAGDNDRPADPGQKWNATDVITDPTLPGKRLIWTAVGGEYYVVHYERGGIAHTFHVLVATLTKNNAKPKVVWRAVGGPVKDYAAFLIALRNGKLDDRLDYAH
;
A
#
# COMPACT_ATOMS: atom_id res chain seq x y z
N MET A 1 -3.09 40.32 45.11
CA MET A 1 -3.98 39.29 44.53
C MET A 1 -4.13 39.55 43.03
N LYS A 2 -3.73 38.55 42.24
CA LYS A 2 -4.01 38.32 40.79
C LYS A 2 -3.40 39.30 39.77
N LEU A 3 -2.15 39.01 39.39
CA LEU A 3 -1.56 39.42 38.11
C LEU A 3 -1.92 38.39 37.03
N ILE A 4 -2.39 38.91 35.89
CA ILE A 4 -2.11 38.48 34.51
C ILE A 4 -2.48 37.04 34.14
N GLY A 5 -3.66 36.89 33.55
CA GLY A 5 -4.02 35.73 32.72
C GLY A 5 -3.91 36.08 31.25
N LEU A 6 -2.85 35.60 30.59
CA LEU A 6 -2.82 35.46 29.13
C LEU A 6 -1.77 34.39 28.74
N CYS A 7 -2.14 33.12 28.78
CA CYS A 7 -1.40 32.06 28.11
C CYS A 7 -2.16 31.67 26.84
N LEU A 8 -1.88 32.39 25.75
CA LEU A 8 -2.22 31.94 24.40
C LEU A 8 -1.29 30.78 24.04
N LEU A 9 -1.77 29.55 24.22
CA LEU A 9 -1.12 28.36 23.67
C LEU A 9 -1.46 28.29 22.17
N PHE A 10 -0.57 28.84 21.34
CA PHE A 10 -0.57 28.53 19.91
C PHE A 10 -0.10 27.08 19.74
N ALA A 11 -1.04 26.16 19.62
CA ALA A 11 -0.78 24.83 19.10
C ALA A 11 -0.39 24.97 17.62
N LEU A 12 0.91 25.06 17.33
CA LEU A 12 1.45 24.86 15.99
C LEU A 12 1.19 23.40 15.62
N ALA A 13 0.06 23.15 14.95
CA ALA A 13 -0.13 21.92 14.21
C ALA A 13 0.93 21.89 13.10
N ILE A 14 2.06 21.23 13.38
CA ILE A 14 2.99 20.80 12.35
C ILE A 14 2.23 19.71 11.59
N GLN A 15 1.37 20.11 10.67
CA GLN A 15 0.94 19.23 9.60
C GLN A 15 2.21 18.93 8.83
N SER A 16 2.83 17.78 9.09
CA SER A 16 3.82 17.18 8.21
C SER A 16 3.19 17.05 6.84
N PHE A 17 3.29 18.10 6.03
CA PHE A 17 3.28 17.99 4.58
C PHE A 17 4.62 17.34 4.20
N CYS A 18 4.76 16.06 4.54
CA CYS A 18 5.68 15.21 3.80
C CYS A 18 5.13 15.20 2.38
N CYS A 19 5.80 15.94 1.48
CA CYS A 19 5.64 15.72 0.05
C CYS A 19 6.02 14.26 -0.19
N ALA A 20 5.00 13.41 -0.31
CA ALA A 20 5.14 12.13 -0.98
C ALA A 20 5.45 12.44 -2.45
N ASP A 21 6.29 11.62 -3.06
CA ASP A 21 6.70 11.82 -4.44
C ASP A 21 6.86 10.46 -5.12
N VAL A 22 6.53 10.40 -6.40
CA VAL A 22 6.59 9.19 -7.20
C VAL A 22 7.71 9.36 -8.21
N THR A 23 8.91 8.96 -7.80
CA THR A 23 10.19 9.21 -8.45
C THR A 23 10.72 8.02 -9.24
N LYS A 24 10.32 6.80 -8.89
CA LYS A 24 10.85 5.54 -9.44
C LYS A 24 9.92 4.87 -10.45
N LEU A 25 8.64 5.25 -10.52
CA LEU A 25 7.71 4.69 -11.52
C LEU A 25 7.99 5.27 -12.92
N SER A 26 8.31 4.40 -13.88
CA SER A 26 8.55 4.79 -15.27
C SER A 26 7.32 5.47 -15.90
N SER A 27 7.54 6.32 -16.90
CA SER A 27 6.46 6.95 -17.67
C SER A 27 5.59 5.93 -18.40
N GLU A 28 6.20 4.84 -18.88
CA GLU A 28 5.53 3.76 -19.61
C GLU A 28 4.59 3.00 -18.67
N ASP A 29 5.08 2.55 -17.53
CA ASP A 29 4.27 1.84 -16.54
C ASP A 29 3.19 2.75 -15.97
N ARG A 30 3.51 4.03 -15.70
CA ARG A 30 2.50 5.02 -15.30
C ARG A 30 1.37 5.12 -16.33
N ARG A 31 1.70 5.17 -17.63
CA ARG A 31 0.69 5.23 -18.70
C ARG A 31 -0.17 3.97 -18.75
N VAL A 32 0.43 2.80 -18.54
CA VAL A 32 -0.33 1.53 -18.47
C VAL A 32 -1.31 1.54 -17.30
N LEU A 33 -0.87 1.94 -16.11
CA LEU A 33 -1.75 2.03 -14.93
C LEU A 33 -2.88 3.06 -15.13
N GLN A 34 -2.62 4.16 -15.84
CA GLN A 34 -3.64 5.17 -16.10
C GLN A 34 -4.69 4.77 -17.14
N ASP A 35 -4.45 3.72 -17.93
CA ASP A 35 -5.46 3.10 -18.79
C ASP A 35 -6.39 2.21 -17.96
N SER A 36 -7.22 2.86 -17.15
CA SER A 36 -8.06 2.20 -16.12
C SER A 36 -9.04 1.19 -16.70
N SER A 37 -9.43 1.33 -17.96
CA SER A 37 -10.36 0.43 -18.65
C SER A 37 -9.87 -1.02 -18.72
N ARG A 38 -8.54 -1.22 -18.59
CA ARG A 38 -7.91 -2.53 -18.63
C ARG A 38 -7.90 -3.24 -17.28
N PHE A 39 -8.24 -2.54 -16.21
CA PHE A 39 -8.13 -3.05 -14.85
C PHE A 39 -9.51 -3.34 -14.25
N HIS A 40 -9.62 -4.47 -13.57
CA HIS A 40 -10.77 -4.82 -12.75
C HIS A 40 -10.31 -5.23 -11.36
N GLU A 41 -11.11 -4.92 -10.36
CA GLU A 41 -10.78 -5.22 -8.96
C GLU A 41 -11.15 -6.66 -8.59
N VAL A 42 -10.30 -7.25 -7.76
CA VAL A 42 -10.50 -8.53 -7.07
C VAL A 42 -10.18 -8.35 -5.59
N HIS A 43 -10.86 -9.10 -4.73
CA HIS A 43 -10.87 -8.84 -3.28
C HIS A 43 -10.53 -10.06 -2.43
N SER A 44 -9.96 -11.12 -2.99
CA SER A 44 -9.30 -12.17 -2.23
C SER A 44 -7.90 -12.40 -2.74
N THR A 45 -7.00 -12.75 -1.82
CA THR A 45 -5.68 -13.27 -2.16
C THR A 45 -5.77 -14.57 -2.97
N ASN A 46 -6.92 -15.28 -2.97
CA ASN A 46 -7.15 -16.47 -3.80
C ASN A 46 -7.38 -16.14 -5.27
N ASP A 47 -7.76 -14.90 -5.58
CA ASP A 47 -7.97 -14.43 -6.95
C ASP A 47 -6.64 -14.07 -7.65
N LEU A 48 -5.52 -14.19 -6.92
CA LEU A 48 -4.20 -13.82 -7.40
C LEU A 48 -3.31 -15.05 -7.63
N PRO A 49 -2.40 -15.00 -8.61
CA PRO A 49 -1.34 -15.99 -8.72
C PRO A 49 -0.54 -16.08 -7.41
N PRO A 50 -0.21 -17.29 -6.91
CA PRO A 50 0.55 -17.45 -5.67
C PRO A 50 1.86 -16.68 -5.64
N ALA A 51 2.52 -16.54 -6.79
CA ALA A 51 3.76 -15.78 -6.90
C ALA A 51 3.56 -14.26 -6.68
N ILE A 52 2.41 -13.70 -7.07
CA ILE A 52 2.06 -12.31 -6.76
C ILE A 52 1.77 -12.15 -5.27
N VAL A 53 1.03 -13.10 -4.67
CA VAL A 53 0.77 -13.10 -3.22
C VAL A 53 2.07 -13.15 -2.42
N ALA A 54 3.04 -13.95 -2.86
CA ALA A 54 4.35 -14.08 -2.23
C ALA A 54 5.15 -12.76 -2.22
N LEU A 55 4.96 -11.86 -3.20
CA LEU A 55 5.58 -10.53 -3.18
C LEU A 55 5.02 -9.61 -2.08
N CYS A 56 3.84 -9.94 -1.55
CA CYS A 56 3.21 -9.23 -0.45
C CYS A 56 3.37 -9.96 0.90
N ALA A 57 3.80 -11.22 0.90
CA ALA A 57 3.97 -12.02 2.10
C ALA A 57 5.06 -11.44 3.02
N GLY A 58 4.91 -11.63 4.34
CA GLY A 58 5.99 -11.36 5.31
C GLY A 58 6.93 -12.56 5.44
N ASP A 59 7.61 -12.69 6.58
CA ASP A 59 8.64 -13.72 6.80
C ASP A 59 8.18 -15.15 6.49
N ASN A 60 6.90 -15.49 6.67
CA ASN A 60 6.28 -16.73 6.14
C ASN A 60 4.75 -16.67 5.95
N ASP A 61 4.12 -15.49 6.07
CA ASP A 61 2.66 -15.39 6.09
C ASP A 61 2.10 -14.66 4.87
N ARG A 62 1.16 -15.34 4.23
CA ARG A 62 0.23 -14.77 3.26
C ARG A 62 -0.58 -13.64 3.93
N PRO A 63 -0.80 -12.50 3.27
CA PRO A 63 -1.68 -11.46 3.83
C PRO A 63 -3.07 -12.03 4.12
N ALA A 64 -3.68 -11.58 5.21
CA ALA A 64 -5.09 -11.86 5.48
C ALA A 64 -5.97 -11.27 4.35
N ASP A 65 -7.09 -11.93 4.06
CA ASP A 65 -8.09 -11.37 3.14
C ASP A 65 -8.77 -10.12 3.75
N PRO A 66 -9.37 -9.24 2.92
CA PRO A 66 -10.11 -8.08 3.41
C PRO A 66 -11.16 -8.48 4.46
N GLY A 67 -11.19 -7.76 5.57
CA GLY A 67 -12.10 -8.02 6.69
C GLY A 67 -11.70 -9.15 7.64
N GLN A 68 -10.68 -9.96 7.32
CA GLN A 68 -10.18 -10.99 8.23
C GLN A 68 -9.34 -10.41 9.37
N LYS A 69 -9.18 -11.19 10.44
CA LYS A 69 -8.32 -10.86 11.58
C LYS A 69 -6.85 -10.93 11.15
N TRP A 70 -6.05 -10.02 11.69
CA TRP A 70 -4.63 -9.87 11.40
C TRP A 70 -3.96 -9.04 12.51
N ASN A 71 -2.64 -9.07 12.61
CA ASN A 71 -1.86 -8.33 13.59
C ASN A 71 -1.48 -6.94 13.05
N ALA A 72 -2.21 -5.91 13.49
CA ALA A 72 -2.03 -4.52 13.04
C ALA A 72 -0.95 -3.73 13.81
N THR A 73 -0.48 -4.25 14.95
CA THR A 73 0.50 -3.58 15.83
C THR A 73 1.72 -4.48 16.06
N ASP A 74 2.76 -3.93 16.69
CA ASP A 74 3.92 -4.66 17.18
C ASP A 74 3.64 -5.48 18.46
N VAL A 75 2.51 -5.25 19.13
CA VAL A 75 2.06 -6.04 20.28
C VAL A 75 1.29 -7.26 19.79
N ILE A 76 2.00 -8.36 19.58
CA ILE A 76 1.44 -9.62 19.05
C ILE A 76 0.82 -10.45 20.18
N THR A 77 -0.51 -10.56 20.19
CA THR A 77 -1.25 -11.41 21.14
C THR A 77 -1.60 -12.78 20.57
N ASP A 78 -1.73 -12.89 19.25
CA ASP A 78 -1.96 -14.14 18.54
C ASP A 78 -0.92 -14.26 17.41
N PRO A 79 0.14 -15.05 17.60
CA PRO A 79 1.22 -15.18 16.62
C PRO A 79 0.80 -15.97 15.37
N THR A 80 -0.41 -16.55 15.33
CA THR A 80 -0.91 -17.28 14.15
C THR A 80 -1.58 -16.36 13.13
N LEU A 81 -1.87 -15.11 13.50
CA LEU A 81 -2.48 -14.13 12.60
C LEU A 81 -1.43 -13.46 11.71
N PRO A 82 -1.71 -13.23 10.42
CA PRO A 82 -0.80 -12.51 9.53
C PRO A 82 -0.49 -11.10 10.00
N GLY A 83 0.75 -10.63 9.80
CA GLY A 83 1.14 -9.22 10.07
C GLY A 83 0.73 -8.22 8.98
N LYS A 84 0.03 -8.68 7.95
CA LYS A 84 -0.44 -7.88 6.81
C LYS A 84 -1.84 -8.27 6.41
N ARG A 85 -2.60 -7.34 5.85
CA ARG A 85 -3.94 -7.60 5.29
C ARG A 85 -4.13 -6.94 3.94
N LEU A 86 -4.70 -7.69 3.00
CA LEU A 86 -5.11 -7.19 1.71
C LEU A 86 -6.26 -6.17 1.87
N ILE A 87 -6.22 -5.08 1.12
CA ILE A 87 -7.31 -4.09 1.05
C ILE A 87 -8.08 -4.28 -0.26
N TRP A 88 -7.39 -4.18 -1.39
CA TRP A 88 -7.92 -4.50 -2.73
C TRP A 88 -6.78 -4.87 -3.66
N THR A 89 -7.11 -5.53 -4.78
CA THR A 89 -6.18 -5.71 -5.90
C THR A 89 -6.88 -5.36 -7.20
N ALA A 90 -6.14 -4.80 -8.16
CA ALA A 90 -6.60 -4.62 -9.53
C ALA A 90 -5.71 -5.41 -10.50
N VAL A 91 -6.35 -6.11 -11.45
CA VAL A 91 -5.67 -6.95 -12.44
C VAL A 91 -5.92 -6.39 -13.84
N GLY A 92 -4.86 -6.19 -14.61
CA GLY A 92 -4.93 -5.66 -15.98
C GLY A 92 -3.90 -6.30 -16.91
N GLY A 93 -4.33 -7.31 -17.65
CA GLY A 93 -3.43 -8.10 -18.51
C GLY A 93 -2.37 -8.82 -17.68
N GLU A 94 -1.11 -8.42 -17.82
CA GLU A 94 0.01 -8.98 -17.04
C GLU A 94 0.32 -8.17 -15.77
N TYR A 95 -0.37 -7.05 -15.53
CA TYR A 95 -0.15 -6.17 -14.39
C TYR A 95 -1.07 -6.51 -13.22
N TYR A 96 -0.50 -6.45 -12.02
CA TYR A 96 -1.16 -6.64 -10.75
C TYR A 96 -0.84 -5.43 -9.87
N VAL A 97 -1.88 -4.76 -9.37
CA VAL A 97 -1.76 -3.64 -8.44
C VAL A 97 -2.39 -4.05 -7.12
N VAL A 98 -1.56 -4.30 -6.11
CA VAL A 98 -2.00 -4.80 -4.81
C VAL A 98 -1.87 -3.70 -3.77
N HIS A 99 -2.97 -3.35 -3.12
CA HIS A 99 -2.97 -2.47 -1.97
C HIS A 99 -3.17 -3.28 -0.70
N TYR A 100 -2.27 -3.11 0.26
CA TYR A 100 -2.30 -3.85 1.52
C TYR A 100 -1.80 -2.98 2.67
N GLU A 101 -2.21 -3.35 3.87
CA GLU A 101 -1.74 -2.75 5.11
C GLU A 101 -0.77 -3.69 5.83
N ARG A 102 0.16 -3.10 6.57
CA ARG A 102 1.18 -3.78 7.36
C ARG A 102 1.18 -3.24 8.78
N GLY A 103 1.17 -4.15 9.74
CA GLY A 103 1.29 -3.87 11.15
C GLY A 103 2.74 -3.78 11.61
N GLY A 104 2.92 -3.40 12.86
CA GLY A 104 4.23 -3.20 13.50
C GLY A 104 4.22 -1.93 14.34
N ILE A 105 5.40 -1.36 14.58
CA ILE A 105 5.56 -0.12 15.37
C ILE A 105 4.71 1.01 14.77
N ALA A 106 4.63 1.05 13.44
CA ALA A 106 3.71 1.91 12.71
C ALA A 106 2.80 1.06 11.82
N HIS A 107 1.52 1.42 11.81
CA HIS A 107 0.56 0.90 10.85
C HIS A 107 0.73 1.65 9.51
N THR A 108 1.11 0.93 8.46
CA THR A 108 1.47 1.51 7.15
C THR A 108 0.68 0.89 6.01
N PHE A 109 0.44 1.69 4.95
CA PHE A 109 -0.30 1.28 3.76
C PHE A 109 0.61 1.25 2.54
N HIS A 110 0.62 0.13 1.83
CA HIS A 110 1.57 -0.18 0.77
C HIS A 110 0.83 -0.41 -0.54
N VAL A 111 1.46 0.00 -1.64
CA VAL A 111 1.05 -0.37 -3.00
C VAL A 111 2.20 -1.13 -3.65
N LEU A 112 1.91 -2.33 -4.15
CA LEU A 112 2.78 -3.10 -5.03
C LEU A 112 2.21 -3.05 -6.45
N VAL A 113 3.06 -2.75 -7.42
CA VAL A 113 2.80 -3.02 -8.83
C VAL A 113 3.78 -4.07 -9.30
N ALA A 114 3.27 -5.17 -9.82
CA ALA A 114 4.06 -6.26 -10.34
C ALA A 114 3.52 -6.73 -11.69
N THR A 115 4.40 -7.33 -12.49
CA THR A 115 4.02 -8.04 -13.70
C THR A 115 4.29 -9.52 -13.59
N LEU A 116 3.41 -10.33 -14.17
CA LEU A 116 3.61 -11.76 -14.32
C LEU A 116 3.10 -12.19 -15.69
N THR A 117 4.01 -12.66 -16.54
CA THR A 117 3.67 -13.12 -17.88
C THR A 117 3.21 -14.57 -17.84
N LYS A 118 2.31 -14.97 -18.74
CA LYS A 118 1.76 -16.35 -18.76
C LYS A 118 2.83 -17.44 -18.93
N ASN A 119 3.96 -17.09 -19.56
CA ASN A 119 5.04 -18.02 -19.87
C ASN A 119 6.17 -18.00 -18.83
N ASN A 120 6.10 -17.13 -17.81
CA ASN A 120 7.14 -17.01 -16.79
C ASN A 120 6.54 -17.25 -15.41
N ALA A 121 7.13 -18.17 -14.65
CA ALA A 121 6.71 -18.44 -13.28
C ALA A 121 7.17 -17.35 -12.28
N LYS A 122 8.15 -16.51 -12.67
CA LYS A 122 8.72 -15.49 -11.78
C LYS A 122 8.10 -14.11 -12.02
N PRO A 123 7.41 -13.52 -11.02
CA PRO A 123 6.88 -12.17 -11.14
C PRO A 123 8.01 -11.15 -11.07
N LYS A 124 7.82 -10.02 -11.75
CA LYS A 124 8.70 -8.86 -11.70
C LYS A 124 8.02 -7.74 -10.92
N VAL A 125 8.68 -7.26 -9.86
CA VAL A 125 8.26 -6.02 -9.20
C VAL A 125 8.55 -4.86 -10.16
N VAL A 126 7.51 -4.11 -10.52
CA VAL A 126 7.61 -2.92 -11.35
C VAL A 126 7.82 -1.70 -10.47
N TRP A 127 7.04 -1.60 -9.39
CA TRP A 127 7.04 -0.42 -8.54
C TRP A 127 6.47 -0.73 -7.16
N ARG A 128 6.91 0.03 -6.16
CA ARG A 128 6.38 -0.02 -4.79
C ARG A 128 6.29 1.39 -4.23
N ALA A 129 5.28 1.62 -3.41
CA ALA A 129 5.17 2.86 -2.65
C ALA A 129 4.41 2.67 -1.35
N VAL A 130 4.58 3.62 -0.44
CA VAL A 130 3.79 3.78 0.77
C VAL A 130 2.92 5.03 0.66
N GLY A 131 1.75 5.01 1.28
CA GLY A 131 0.85 6.16 1.31
C GLY A 131 -0.16 6.05 2.44
N GLY A 132 -1.28 6.78 2.29
CA GLY A 132 -2.47 6.57 3.12
C GLY A 132 -3.35 5.42 2.60
N PRO A 133 -4.41 5.08 3.34
CA PRO A 133 -5.40 4.13 2.87
C PRO A 133 -6.08 4.66 1.60
N VAL A 134 -6.05 3.89 0.53
CA VAL A 134 -6.79 4.17 -0.71
C VAL A 134 -7.89 3.12 -0.87
N LYS A 135 -9.11 3.56 -1.10
CA LYS A 135 -10.30 2.69 -1.01
C LYS A 135 -10.47 1.70 -2.18
N ASP A 136 -10.03 2.09 -3.37
CA ASP A 136 -10.25 1.39 -4.63
C ASP A 136 -9.18 1.82 -5.67
N TYR A 137 -9.17 1.16 -6.83
CA TYR A 137 -8.20 1.42 -7.90
C TYR A 137 -8.31 2.85 -8.44
N ALA A 138 -9.53 3.38 -8.53
CA ALA A 138 -9.76 4.75 -8.98
C ALA A 138 -9.14 5.78 -8.02
N ALA A 139 -9.29 5.58 -6.70
CA ALA A 139 -8.66 6.39 -5.68
C ALA A 139 -7.13 6.27 -5.72
N PHE A 140 -6.59 5.09 -6.01
CA PHE A 140 -5.17 4.91 -6.27
C PHE A 140 -4.68 5.76 -7.44
N LEU A 141 -5.38 5.79 -8.57
CA LEU A 141 -4.98 6.62 -9.72
C LEU A 141 -5.05 8.11 -9.41
N ILE A 142 -5.96 8.56 -8.54
CA ILE A 142 -6.00 9.93 -8.03
C ILE A 142 -4.78 10.20 -7.15
N ALA A 143 -4.46 9.31 -6.20
CA ALA A 143 -3.30 9.44 -5.32
C ALA A 143 -1.98 9.47 -6.10
N LEU A 144 -1.84 8.60 -7.12
CA LEU A 144 -0.69 8.51 -8.01
C LEU A 144 -0.47 9.79 -8.83
N ARG A 145 -1.56 10.43 -9.29
CA ARG A 145 -1.51 11.70 -10.03
C ARG A 145 -1.16 12.89 -9.13
N ASN A 146 -1.65 12.85 -7.89
CA ASN A 146 -1.49 13.96 -6.94
C ASN A 146 -0.21 13.83 -6.09
N GLY A 147 0.70 12.91 -6.41
CA GLY A 147 1.93 12.70 -5.65
C GLY A 147 1.66 12.33 -4.19
N LYS A 148 0.62 11.52 -3.91
CA LYS A 148 0.26 11.10 -2.55
C LYS A 148 0.84 9.74 -2.16
N LEU A 149 1.67 9.17 -3.02
CA LEU A 149 2.38 7.91 -2.82
C LEU A 149 3.88 8.21 -2.80
N ASP A 150 4.62 7.58 -1.91
CA ASP A 150 6.06 7.77 -1.71
C ASP A 150 6.81 6.48 -2.05
N ASP A 151 7.64 6.54 -3.08
CA ASP A 151 8.49 5.44 -3.54
C ASP A 151 9.98 5.63 -3.24
N ARG A 152 10.35 6.67 -2.50
CA ARG A 152 11.76 7.03 -2.30
C ARG A 152 12.51 6.04 -1.43
N LEU A 153 11.85 5.49 -0.42
CA LEU A 153 12.44 4.50 0.48
C LEU A 153 12.23 3.09 -0.04
N ASP A 154 13.28 2.27 0.05
CA ASP A 154 13.17 0.82 -0.14
C ASP A 154 12.65 0.23 1.18
N TYR A 155 11.34 0.31 1.37
CA TYR A 155 10.70 -0.20 2.58
C TYR A 155 10.91 -1.72 2.70
N ALA A 156 11.10 -2.20 3.93
CA ALA A 156 11.01 -3.63 4.19
C ALA A 156 9.58 -4.09 3.91
N HIS A 157 9.43 -4.96 2.90
CA HIS A 157 8.15 -5.52 2.51
C HIS A 157 8.03 -6.91 3.07
#